data_AF-A0A7T8QVT1-F1
#
_entry.id   AF-A0A7T8QVT1-F1
#
_cell.length_a   1.000
_cell.length_b   1.000
_cell.length_c   1.000
_cell.angle_alpha   90.00
_cell.angle_beta   90.00
_cell.angle_gamma   90.00
#
_symmetry.space_group_name_H-M   'P 1'
#
loop_
_entity.id
_entity.type
_entity.pdbx_description
1 polymer ?
#
loop_
_entity_poly.entity_id
_entity_poly.type
_entity_poly.pdbx_seq_one_letter_code
_entity_poly.pdbx_strand_id
1 'polypeptide(L)' 'MASSDAQLAMNDLTRILLGVRRADRLCVVDLLDRSHLPSVNEILVKQAAVSAWKAMNVDRCPLERILEASMGAP' A
#
# COMPACT_ATOMS: atom_id res chain seq x y z
N MET A 1 -4.97 -5.81 13.02
CA MET A 1 -3.66 -5.77 13.73
C MET A 1 -2.50 -5.37 12.79
N ALA A 2 -2.36 -5.95 11.60
CA ALA A 2 -1.21 -5.69 10.70
C ALA A 2 -0.88 -4.23 10.35
N SER A 3 -1.88 -3.32 10.29
CA SER A 3 -1.64 -1.92 9.90
C SER A 3 -0.88 -1.10 10.95
N SER A 4 -1.03 -1.43 12.24
CA SER A 4 -0.37 -0.71 13.34
C SER A 4 1.12 -1.06 13.38
N ASP A 5 1.44 -2.34 13.25
CA ASP A 5 2.82 -2.82 13.30
C ASP A 5 3.64 -2.31 12.11
N ALA A 6 3.03 -2.23 10.93
CA ALA A 6 3.64 -1.63 9.74
C ALA A 6 3.94 -0.13 9.93
N GLN A 7 3.04 0.62 10.57
CA GLN A 7 3.28 2.04 10.89
C GLN A 7 4.41 2.20 11.90
N LEU A 8 4.47 1.34 12.93
CA LEU A 8 5.57 1.36 13.90
C LEU A 8 6.92 1.07 13.24
N ALA A 9 6.99 0.04 12.40
CA ALA A 9 8.20 -0.30 11.66
C ALA A 9 8.64 0.83 10.71
N MET A 10 7.68 1.47 10.01
CA MET A 10 7.96 2.62 9.15
C MET A 10 8.53 3.79 9.96
N ASN A 11 7.96 4.07 11.13
CA ASN A 11 8.44 5.14 12.00
C ASN A 11 9.86 4.87 12.51
N ASP A 12 10.18 3.62 12.88
CA ASP A 12 11.53 3.25 13.32
C ASP A 12 12.54 3.35 12.16
N LEU A 13 12.17 2.88 10.97
CA LEU A 13 12.98 3.05 9.75
C LEU A 13 13.27 4.54 9.50
N THR A 14 12.23 5.37 9.58
CA THR A 14 12.34 6.82 9.36
C THR A 14 13.28 7.47 10.36
N ARG A 15 13.21 7.07 11.64
CA ARG A 15 14.12 7.53 12.68
C ARG A 15 15.57 7.14 12.42
N ILE A 16 15.81 5.92 11.94
CA ILE A 16 17.15 5.44 11.56
C ILE A 16 17.72 6.27 10.41
N LEU A 17 16.93 6.52 9.36
CA LEU A 17 17.36 7.28 8.18
C LEU A 17 17.70 8.74 8.53
N LEU A 18 16.93 9.34 9.45
CA LEU A 18 17.16 10.72 9.91
C LEU A 18 18.18 10.83 11.04
N GLY A 19 18.64 9.71 11.61
CA GLY A 19 19.58 9.69 12.74
C GLY A 19 19.00 10.20 14.05
N VAL A 20 17.66 10.21 14.21
CA VAL A 20 16.96 10.75 15.38
C VAL A 20 16.52 9.66 16.34
N ARG A 21 16.44 9.98 17.63
CA ARG A 21 16.08 9.02 18.69
C ARG A 21 14.60 9.12 19.03
N ARG A 22 14.03 8.05 19.62
CA ARG A 22 12.66 8.10 20.18
C ARG A 22 12.52 9.14 21.30
N ALA A 23 13.61 9.43 22.02
CA ALA A 23 13.65 10.43 23.08
C ALA A 23 13.40 11.87 22.59
N ASP A 24 13.62 12.13 21.30
CA ASP A 24 13.44 13.47 20.70
C ASP A 24 11.95 13.82 20.53
N ARG A 25 11.04 12.88 20.82
CA ARG A 25 9.57 13.05 20.82
C ARG A 25 9.01 13.75 19.58
N LEU A 26 9.64 13.52 18.43
CA LEU A 26 9.19 14.06 17.15
C LEU A 26 7.83 13.48 16.75
N CYS A 27 6.97 14.34 16.19
CA CYS A 27 5.70 13.91 15.63
C CYS A 27 5.94 13.02 14.41
N VAL A 28 5.05 12.04 14.20
CA VAL A 28 5.14 11.12 13.05
C VAL A 28 5.05 11.86 11.72
N VAL A 29 4.23 12.92 11.65
CA VAL A 29 4.12 13.78 10.47
C VAL A 29 5.47 14.42 10.14
N ASP A 30 6.16 15.01 11.13
CA ASP A 30 7.47 15.62 10.94
C ASP A 30 8.54 14.60 10.52
N LEU A 31 8.47 13.38 11.03
CA LEU A 31 9.39 12.30 10.65
C LEU A 31 9.23 11.94 9.16
N LEU A 32 7.99 11.77 8.70
CA LEU A 32 7.71 11.44 7.30
C LEU A 32 8.07 12.60 6.37
N ASP A 33 7.73 13.84 6.73
CA ASP A 33 8.04 15.03 5.93
C ASP A 33 9.55 15.23 5.78
N ARG A 34 10.33 15.03 6.85
CA ARG A 34 11.80 15.18 6.82
C ARG A 34 12.51 14.06 6.08
N SER A 35 11.94 12.86 6.08
CA SER A 35 12.51 11.70 5.37
C SER A 35 12.05 11.60 3.92
N HIS A 36 11.08 12.42 3.51
CA HIS A 36 10.40 12.34 2.22
C HIS A 36 9.80 10.96 1.94
N LEU A 37 9.48 10.20 3.00
CA LEU A 37 8.88 8.89 2.89
C LEU A 37 7.34 9.01 2.91
N PRO A 38 6.64 8.28 2.03
CA PRO A 38 5.19 8.25 2.05
C PRO A 38 4.68 7.52 3.30
N SER A 39 3.54 7.96 3.82
CA SER A 39 2.89 7.27 4.94
C SER A 39 2.38 5.88 4.52
N VAL A 40 2.23 4.96 5.49
CA VAL A 40 1.63 3.64 5.23
C VAL A 40 0.23 3.78 4.61
N ASN A 41 -0.55 4.77 5.06
CA ASN A 41 -1.89 5.03 4.51
C ASN A 41 -1.81 5.45 3.04
N GLU A 42 -0.87 6.33 2.70
CA GLU A 42 -0.68 6.78 1.33
C GLU A 42 -0.26 5.62 0.41
N ILE A 43 0.63 4.74 0.89
CA ILE A 43 1.03 3.53 0.17
C ILE A 43 -0.20 2.63 -0.06
N LEU A 44 -0.99 2.37 0.97
CA LEU A 44 -2.18 1.51 0.86
C LEU A 44 -3.22 2.08 -0.10
N VAL A 45 -3.48 3.38 -0.06
CA VAL A 45 -4.39 4.04 -0.99
C VAL A 45 -3.90 3.94 -2.42
N LYS A 46 -2.60 4.20 -2.67
CA LYS A 46 -2.01 4.05 -4.01
C LYS A 46 -2.11 2.61 -4.50
N GLN A 47 -1.81 1.63 -3.65
CA GLN A 47 -1.91 0.21 -4.00
C GLN A 47 -3.35 -0.22 -4.27
N ALA A 48 -4.31 0.23 -3.47
CA ALA A 48 -5.73 -0.04 -3.67
C ALA A 48 -6.23 0.57 -4.98
N ALA A 49 -5.86 1.83 -5.27
CA ALA A 49 -6.21 2.50 -6.51
C ALA A 49 -5.62 1.78 -7.74
N VAL A 50 -4.33 1.41 -7.70
CA VAL A 50 -3.69 0.65 -8.78
C VAL A 50 -4.35 -0.72 -8.96
N SER A 51 -4.70 -1.41 -7.87
CA SER A 51 -5.35 -2.72 -7.93
C SER A 51 -6.77 -2.63 -8.48
N ALA A 52 -7.53 -1.61 -8.10
CA ALA A 52 -8.85 -1.34 -8.64
C ALA A 52 -8.78 -1.00 -10.13
N TRP A 53 -7.84 -0.11 -10.53
CA TRP A 53 -7.61 0.21 -11.93
C TRP A 53 -7.24 -1.03 -12.74
N LYS A 54 -6.35 -1.89 -12.22
CA LYS A 54 -6.02 -3.17 -12.85
C LYS A 54 -7.26 -4.04 -12.99
N ALA A 55 -8.05 -4.21 -11.93
CA ALA A 55 -9.27 -5.01 -11.98
C ALA A 55 -10.29 -4.50 -13.01
N MET A 56 -10.38 -3.18 -13.20
CA MET A 56 -11.25 -2.56 -14.19
C MET A 56 -10.72 -2.64 -15.63
N ASN A 57 -9.40 -2.73 -15.81
CA ASN A 57 -8.74 -2.72 -17.12
C ASN A 57 -8.08 -4.06 -17.49
N VAL A 58 -8.30 -5.13 -16.71
CA VAL A 58 -8.01 -6.48 -17.18
C VAL A 58 -9.07 -6.80 -18.23
N ASP A 59 -8.67 -6.74 -19.50
CA ASP A 59 -9.45 -7.25 -20.62
C ASP A 59 -9.90 -8.68 -20.31
N ARG A 60 -11.22 -8.85 -20.18
CA ARG A 60 -11.93 -10.10 -19.85
C ARG A 60 -11.40 -10.80 -18.61
N CYS A 61 -12.10 -10.60 -17.51
CA CYS A 61 -11.87 -11.34 -16.29
C CYS A 61 -11.80 -12.86 -16.57
N PRO A 62 -10.87 -13.62 -15.94
CA PRO A 62 -10.73 -15.06 -16.19
C PRO A 62 -12.03 -15.84 -15.98
N LEU A 63 -12.92 -15.33 -15.14
CA LEU A 63 -14.27 -15.86 -14.89
C LEU A 63 -15.18 -15.74 -16.12
N GLU A 64 -15.10 -14.66 -16.88
CA GLU A 64 -15.85 -14.49 -18.12
C GLU A 64 -15.34 -15.46 -19.19
N ARG A 65 -14.02 -15.72 -19.24
CA ARG A 65 -13.44 -16.76 -20.09
C ARG A 65 -13.88 -18.18 -19.71
N ILE A 66 -14.09 -18.44 -18.42
CA ILE A 66 -14.62 -19.72 -17.90
C ILE A 66 -16.13 -19.83 -18.17
N LEU A 67 -16.89 -18.74 -18.05
CA LEU A 67 -18.31 -18.68 -18.38
C LEU A 67 -18.55 -18.85 -19.88
N GLU A 68 -17.78 -18.17 -20.73
CA GLU A 68 -17.79 -18.35 -22.20
C GLU A 68 -17.43 -19.80 -22.58
N ALA A 69 -16.42 -20.40 -21.95
CA ALA A 69 -16.07 -21.80 -22.16
C ALA A 69 -17.16 -22.79 -21.68
N SER A 70 -17.98 -22.42 -20.69
CA SER A 70 -19.12 -23.24 -20.26
C SER A 70 -20.39 -23.03 -21.09
N MET A 71 -20.54 -21.87 -21.75
CA MET A 71 -21.72 -21.51 -22.55
C MET A 71 -21.54 -21.75 -24.06
N GLY A 72 -20.33 -22.02 -24.53
CA GLY A 72 -20.01 -22.31 -25.93
C GLY A 72 -19.33 -23.67 -26.11
N ALA A 73 -20.13 -24.73 -26.18
CA ALA A 73 -19.77 -25.94 -26.91
C ALA A 73 -20.33 -25.82 -28.34
N PRO A 74 -19.58 -26.26 -29.34
CA PRO A 74 -19.93 -27.49 -30.03
C PRO A 74 -19.16 -28.70 -29.52
#